data_AF-A0A8T4IYV7-F1
#
_entry.id   AF-A0A8T4IYV7-F1
#
_cell.length_a   1.000
_cell.length_b   1.000
_cell.length_c   1.000
_cell.angle_alpha   90.00
_cell.angle_beta   90.00
_cell.angle_gamma   90.00
#
_symmetry.space_group_name_H-M   'P 1'
#
loop_
_entity.id
_entity.type
_entity.pdbx_description
1 polymer ?
#
loop_
_entity_poly.entity_id
_entity_poly.type
_entity_poly.pdbx_seq_one_letter_code
_entity_poly.pdbx_strand_id
1 'polypeptide(L)'
;MTGAHQHSPSRPSRDLSRDVSRDPSQHPPRSPLGQRLRMQAGYRWRNSDSPALVRLRTEWDTRDRARFPAIRSELGGLSVAYAGLAEGLAYTLEFTELRREGGEEREAGEEARAVRSAELVTGRDLTRPEALPDADIVIVGTSAARARKLPSTASLIVPMRVHFVVDTDVDAETVSRRFSKRERSQHRRSLRERDWSWEVCEDPAWFDAFYDHYYRPTMLHRHGKRERTENKPTSYECLFRGGRLFMLREGGEPVGGALCHWDPRSGTLTLRLLGVRDGAQEHYDSGAFKAIYHFLVGWAADNGVDHLDFQGTEPFLSKGTYQWKRRFGTRVVLPPNHFGGKRLWLRVRHDTPAVRDFLVANPLLAESRGGGGGGKLEAVYFHDAERPARLDYSAKSPGVERVRLIDLDTFLRAPSSRTAAPAPAPASSRR
;
A
#
# COMPACT_ATOMS: atom_id res chain seq x y z
N MET A 1 5.04 16.78 -56.29
CA MET A 1 4.58 15.84 -55.24
C MET A 1 5.69 14.86 -54.97
N THR A 2 6.60 15.21 -54.08
CA THR A 2 7.81 14.44 -53.75
C THR A 2 7.69 13.94 -52.32
N GLY A 3 7.51 12.63 -52.17
CA GLY A 3 7.39 11.95 -50.89
C GLY A 3 8.75 11.79 -50.22
N ALA A 4 8.91 12.38 -49.04
CA ALA A 4 10.08 12.19 -48.20
C ALA A 4 9.81 11.02 -47.23
N HIS A 5 10.47 9.89 -47.48
CA HIS A 5 10.59 8.79 -46.52
C HIS A 5 11.42 9.25 -45.33
N GLN A 6 10.79 9.42 -44.16
CA GLN A 6 11.49 9.60 -42.90
C GLN A 6 12.01 8.24 -42.41
N HIS A 7 13.32 8.04 -42.53
CA HIS A 7 14.03 7.00 -41.81
C HIS A 7 13.91 7.26 -40.30
N SER A 8 13.22 6.38 -39.59
CA SER A 8 13.35 6.29 -38.13
C SER A 8 14.77 5.83 -37.79
N PRO A 9 15.53 6.56 -36.96
CA PRO A 9 16.85 6.12 -36.54
C PRO A 9 16.69 4.88 -35.66
N SER A 10 17.29 3.77 -36.10
CA SER A 10 17.48 2.56 -35.29
C SER A 10 18.23 2.94 -34.02
N ARG A 11 17.59 2.71 -32.86
CA ARG A 11 18.22 2.91 -31.55
C ARG A 11 19.52 2.09 -31.48
N PRO A 12 20.66 2.67 -31.07
CA PRO A 12 21.86 1.88 -30.82
C PRO A 12 21.55 0.83 -29.75
N SER A 13 22.01 -0.41 -29.97
CA SER A 13 21.97 -1.48 -28.98
C SER A 13 22.78 -1.03 -27.77
N ARG A 14 22.07 -0.49 -26.79
CA ARG A 14 22.62 0.07 -25.58
C ARG A 14 23.13 -1.10 -24.74
N ASP A 15 24.45 -1.25 -24.64
CA ASP A 15 25.14 -2.20 -23.76
C ASP A 15 24.97 -1.75 -22.30
N LEU A 16 23.71 -1.75 -21.83
CA LEU A 16 23.23 -1.21 -20.56
C LEU A 16 23.34 -2.20 -19.39
N SER A 17 23.80 -3.42 -19.64
CA SER A 17 23.81 -4.47 -18.60
C SER A 17 24.88 -4.26 -17.53
N ARG A 18 25.84 -3.34 -17.70
CA ARG A 18 26.97 -3.22 -16.76
C ARG A 18 26.73 -2.34 -15.54
N ASP A 19 25.83 -1.35 -15.57
CA ASP A 19 25.70 -0.38 -14.45
C ASP A 19 24.57 -0.75 -13.45
N VAL A 20 23.63 -1.60 -13.87
CA VAL A 20 22.45 -1.95 -13.06
C VAL A 20 22.70 -3.20 -12.20
N SER A 21 23.55 -4.14 -12.62
CA SER A 21 23.88 -5.31 -11.82
C SER A 21 25.03 -5.01 -10.85
N ARG A 22 24.72 -4.68 -9.60
CA ARG A 22 25.71 -4.50 -8.54
C ARG A 22 26.06 -5.83 -7.89
N ASP A 23 27.35 -6.09 -7.68
CA ASP A 23 27.79 -7.21 -6.86
C ASP A 23 27.66 -6.85 -5.35
N PRO A 24 26.81 -7.54 -4.57
CA PRO A 24 26.69 -7.32 -3.13
C PRO A 24 27.98 -7.60 -2.32
N SER A 25 29.02 -8.16 -2.95
CA SER A 25 30.35 -8.33 -2.36
C SER A 25 31.11 -7.02 -2.13
N GLN A 26 30.75 -5.92 -2.80
CA GLN A 26 31.47 -4.65 -2.74
C GLN A 26 31.44 -3.98 -1.36
N HIS A 27 30.41 -4.26 -0.56
CA HIS A 27 30.27 -3.70 0.79
C HIS A 27 30.57 -4.75 1.85
N PRO A 28 31.52 -4.49 2.77
CA PRO A 28 31.83 -5.43 3.82
C PRO A 28 30.59 -5.65 4.71
N PRO A 29 30.31 -6.90 5.10
CA PRO A 29 29.26 -7.15 6.09
C PRO A 29 29.60 -6.45 7.40
N ARG A 30 28.58 -5.88 8.05
CA ARG A 30 28.68 -5.28 9.39
C ARG A 30 28.18 -6.21 10.49
N SER A 31 27.45 -7.26 10.11
CA SER A 31 26.92 -8.26 11.04
C SER A 31 27.57 -9.64 10.86
N PRO A 32 27.70 -10.44 11.94
CA PRO A 32 28.12 -11.84 11.84
C PRO A 32 27.24 -12.66 10.88
N LEU A 33 27.83 -13.68 10.26
CA LEU A 33 27.15 -14.48 9.23
C LEU A 33 25.80 -15.05 9.69
N GLY A 34 25.73 -15.62 10.90
CA GLY A 34 24.47 -16.17 11.43
C GLY A 34 23.37 -15.12 11.58
N GLN A 35 23.72 -13.91 12.05
CA GLN A 35 22.78 -12.80 12.17
C GLN A 35 22.32 -12.31 10.79
N ARG A 36 23.24 -12.21 9.83
CA ARG A 36 22.92 -11.87 8.43
C ARG A 36 21.95 -12.85 7.81
N LEU A 37 22.20 -14.15 7.93
CA LEU A 37 21.31 -15.19 7.39
C LEU A 37 19.91 -15.09 8.01
N ARG A 38 19.83 -14.86 9.32
CA ARG A 38 18.55 -14.62 10.01
C ARG A 38 17.83 -13.37 9.50
N MET A 39 18.55 -12.25 9.33
CA MET A 39 17.98 -11.01 8.81
C MET A 39 17.49 -11.18 7.37
N GLN A 40 18.29 -11.80 6.51
CA GLN A 40 17.94 -12.07 5.11
C GLN A 40 16.73 -13.02 5.00
N ALA A 41 16.69 -14.09 5.80
CA ALA A 41 15.54 -14.99 5.85
C ALA A 41 14.27 -14.25 6.29
N GLY A 42 14.35 -13.46 7.38
CA GLY A 42 13.24 -12.65 7.85
C GLY A 42 12.79 -11.58 6.86
N TYR A 43 13.74 -10.92 6.19
CA TYR A 43 13.46 -9.93 5.16
C TYR A 43 12.78 -10.56 3.94
N ARG A 44 13.31 -11.69 3.44
CA ARG A 44 12.71 -12.44 2.32
C ARG A 44 11.32 -12.96 2.67
N TRP A 45 11.11 -13.43 3.89
CA TRP A 45 9.78 -13.86 4.37
C TRP A 45 8.74 -12.74 4.29
N ARG A 46 9.13 -11.48 4.56
CA ARG A 46 8.24 -10.31 4.50
C ARG A 46 8.10 -9.70 3.11
N ASN A 47 9.16 -9.76 2.30
CA ASN A 47 9.27 -8.88 1.12
C ASN A 47 9.46 -9.62 -0.20
N SER A 48 9.74 -10.92 -0.20
CA SER A 48 9.95 -11.67 -1.43
C SER A 48 8.65 -11.84 -2.23
N ASP A 49 8.79 -11.75 -3.54
CA ASP A 49 7.82 -12.06 -4.58
C ASP A 49 7.93 -13.51 -5.09
N SER A 50 8.86 -14.31 -4.54
CA SER A 50 9.04 -15.71 -4.93
C SER A 50 7.73 -16.49 -4.76
N PRO A 51 7.19 -17.10 -5.84
CA PRO A 51 5.91 -17.82 -5.77
C PRO A 51 5.90 -18.96 -4.74
N ALA A 52 7.06 -19.57 -4.46
CA ALA A 52 7.18 -20.61 -3.44
C ALA A 52 7.04 -20.03 -2.02
N LEU A 53 7.75 -18.93 -1.73
CA LEU A 53 7.66 -18.27 -0.42
C LEU A 53 6.29 -17.64 -0.20
N VAL A 54 5.68 -17.06 -1.24
CA VAL A 54 4.32 -16.50 -1.17
C VAL A 54 3.29 -17.60 -0.87
N ARG A 55 3.40 -18.77 -1.51
CA ARG A 55 2.54 -19.93 -1.21
C ARG A 55 2.72 -20.42 0.23
N LEU A 56 3.96 -20.66 0.65
CA LEU A 56 4.28 -21.09 2.01
C LEU A 56 3.75 -20.10 3.07
N ARG A 57 3.93 -18.79 2.83
CA ARG A 57 3.41 -17.73 3.70
C ARG A 57 1.89 -17.75 3.76
N THR A 58 1.23 -17.93 2.62
CA THR A 58 -0.24 -18.01 2.54
C THR A 58 -0.77 -19.21 3.32
N GLU A 59 -0.15 -20.39 3.18
CA GLU A 59 -0.50 -21.58 3.96
C GLU A 59 -0.31 -21.33 5.47
N TRP A 60 0.83 -20.77 5.86
CA TRP A 60 1.11 -20.41 7.25
C TRP A 60 0.06 -19.44 7.84
N ASP A 61 -0.33 -18.44 7.07
CA ASP A 61 -1.28 -17.41 7.45
C ASP A 61 -2.74 -17.91 7.45
N THR A 62 -3.00 -19.13 6.95
CA THR A 62 -4.35 -19.70 6.81
C THR A 62 -4.54 -21.02 7.54
N ARG A 63 -3.75 -21.33 8.57
CA ARG A 63 -3.96 -22.54 9.37
C ARG A 63 -5.16 -22.40 10.29
N ASP A 64 -6.05 -23.40 10.31
CA ASP A 64 -7.28 -23.35 11.12
C ASP A 64 -7.02 -23.34 12.63
N ARG A 65 -5.94 -24.00 13.08
CA ARG A 65 -5.55 -24.06 14.49
C ARG A 65 -4.67 -22.89 14.94
N ALA A 66 -4.23 -22.02 14.02
CA ALA A 66 -3.46 -20.84 14.41
C ALA A 66 -4.35 -19.87 15.20
N ARG A 67 -3.74 -19.19 16.17
CA ARG A 67 -4.39 -18.14 16.97
C ARG A 67 -4.13 -16.80 16.31
N PHE A 68 -5.18 -16.01 16.18
CA PHE A 68 -5.15 -14.68 15.58
C PHE A 68 -5.71 -13.67 16.57
N PRO A 69 -5.18 -12.43 16.59
CA PRO A 69 -5.78 -11.35 17.34
C PRO A 69 -7.18 -11.06 16.83
N ALA A 70 -8.11 -10.84 17.76
CA ALA A 70 -9.39 -10.19 17.52
C ALA A 70 -9.49 -9.00 18.48
N ILE A 71 -9.59 -7.79 17.94
CA ILE A 71 -9.63 -6.55 18.70
C ILE A 71 -10.88 -5.79 18.33
N ARG A 72 -11.71 -5.48 19.32
CA ARG A 72 -12.82 -4.53 19.20
C ARG A 72 -12.36 -3.17 19.67
N SER A 73 -12.67 -2.14 18.89
CA SER A 73 -12.25 -0.76 19.10
C SER A 73 -13.48 0.14 19.08
N GLU A 74 -13.78 0.76 20.21
CA GLU A 74 -14.91 1.65 20.42
C GLU A 74 -14.46 3.11 20.47
N LEU A 75 -15.06 3.94 19.62
CA LEU A 75 -14.80 5.38 19.60
C LEU A 75 -15.95 6.13 18.92
N GLY A 76 -16.45 7.19 19.56
CA GLY A 76 -17.40 8.12 18.95
C GLY A 76 -18.74 7.48 18.55
N GLY A 77 -19.27 6.57 19.38
CA GLY A 77 -20.53 5.87 19.10
C GLY A 77 -20.46 4.83 17.97
N LEU A 78 -19.25 4.52 17.48
CA LEU A 78 -19.00 3.51 16.46
C LEU A 78 -18.00 2.48 16.98
N SER A 79 -18.36 1.20 16.89
CA SER A 79 -17.50 0.07 17.20
C SER A 79 -17.00 -0.62 15.92
N VAL A 80 -15.69 -0.86 15.86
CA VAL A 80 -15.04 -1.58 14.76
C VAL A 80 -14.26 -2.74 15.35
N ALA A 81 -14.54 -3.96 14.90
CA ALA A 81 -13.77 -5.14 15.24
C ALA A 81 -12.85 -5.53 14.07
N TYR A 82 -11.59 -5.84 14.39
CA TYR A 82 -10.67 -6.50 13.46
C TYR A 82 -10.28 -7.87 14.00
N ALA A 83 -10.36 -8.91 13.16
CA ALA A 83 -9.86 -10.24 13.48
C ALA A 83 -8.99 -10.81 12.35
N GLY A 84 -7.88 -11.45 12.68
CA GLY A 84 -7.07 -12.18 11.71
C GLY A 84 -5.59 -11.78 11.71
N LEU A 85 -5.00 -11.64 10.52
CA LEU A 85 -3.55 -11.45 10.38
C LEU A 85 -3.04 -10.22 11.15
N ALA A 86 -1.94 -10.35 11.89
CA ALA A 86 -1.42 -9.28 12.74
C ALA A 86 -1.11 -7.99 11.96
N GLU A 87 -0.76 -8.09 10.68
CA GLU A 87 -0.47 -6.93 9.85
C GLU A 87 -1.68 -5.99 9.70
N GLY A 88 -2.91 -6.50 9.71
CA GLY A 88 -4.11 -5.66 9.60
C GLY A 88 -4.47 -4.91 10.89
N LEU A 89 -3.91 -5.26 12.05
CA LEU A 89 -4.01 -4.39 13.23
C LEU A 89 -3.38 -3.03 12.95
N ALA A 90 -2.21 -3.07 12.32
CA ALA A 90 -1.44 -1.90 12.01
C ALA A 90 -2.01 -1.20 10.75
N TYR A 91 -2.25 -1.94 9.66
CA TYR A 91 -2.68 -1.31 8.41
C TYR A 91 -4.18 -0.98 8.38
N THR A 92 -5.03 -1.67 9.13
CA THR A 92 -6.47 -1.51 9.00
C THR A 92 -7.09 -0.93 10.25
N LEU A 93 -6.99 -1.60 11.40
CA LEU A 93 -7.64 -1.15 12.63
C LEU A 93 -7.16 0.24 13.04
N GLU A 94 -5.85 0.46 13.10
CA GLU A 94 -5.26 1.75 13.44
C GLU A 94 -5.70 2.88 12.49
N PHE A 95 -5.89 2.57 11.20
CA PHE A 95 -6.44 3.54 10.25
C PHE A 95 -7.90 3.89 10.59
N THR A 96 -8.74 2.89 10.87
CA THR A 96 -10.15 3.15 11.23
C THR A 96 -10.28 3.94 12.52
N GLU A 97 -9.35 3.79 13.46
CA GLU A 97 -9.27 4.61 14.67
C GLU A 97 -8.87 6.04 14.35
N LEU A 98 -7.78 6.26 13.59
CA LEU A 98 -7.36 7.61 13.18
C LEU A 98 -8.48 8.40 12.49
N ARG A 99 -9.29 7.74 11.66
CA ARG A 99 -10.42 8.38 10.98
C ARG A 99 -11.58 8.73 11.91
N ARG A 100 -11.75 8.00 13.02
CA ARG A 100 -12.74 8.29 14.07
C ARG A 100 -12.22 9.26 15.13
N GLU A 101 -10.90 9.33 15.32
CA GLU A 101 -10.23 10.31 16.21
C GLU A 101 -10.31 11.72 15.61
N GLY A 102 -10.08 11.87 14.30
CA GLY A 102 -9.95 13.16 13.60
C GLY A 102 -11.22 13.75 13.00
N GLY A 103 -12.39 13.57 13.62
CA GLY A 103 -13.61 14.30 13.21
C GLY A 103 -13.41 15.81 13.39
N GLU A 104 -13.72 16.60 12.36
CA GLU A 104 -13.37 18.04 12.20
C GLU A 104 -13.93 19.00 13.28
N GLU A 105 -14.65 18.51 14.29
CA GLU A 105 -15.39 19.34 15.27
C GLU A 105 -15.01 19.10 16.73
N ARG A 106 -13.90 18.43 17.05
CA ARG A 106 -13.50 18.32 18.47
C ARG A 106 -12.72 19.54 18.93
N GLU A 107 -13.45 20.44 19.58
CA GLU A 107 -12.93 21.49 20.44
C GLU A 107 -11.82 20.92 21.34
N ALA A 108 -10.71 21.64 21.37
CA ALA A 108 -9.50 21.27 22.07
C ALA A 108 -9.77 21.09 23.57
N GLY A 109 -9.89 19.85 24.04
CA GLY A 109 -10.09 19.56 25.46
C GLY A 109 -9.63 18.16 25.85
N GLU A 110 -10.10 17.12 25.16
CA GLU A 110 -9.69 15.73 25.44
C GLU A 110 -9.52 14.94 24.13
N GLU A 111 -8.31 14.41 23.91
CA GLU A 111 -8.07 13.38 22.89
C GLU A 111 -8.85 12.12 23.27
N ALA A 112 -10.09 12.00 22.80
CA ALA A 112 -10.84 10.76 22.94
C ALA A 112 -10.09 9.65 22.19
N ARG A 113 -9.46 8.75 22.94
CA ARG A 113 -8.75 7.57 22.42
C ARG A 113 -9.71 6.40 22.33
N ALA A 114 -9.52 5.57 21.30
CA ALA A 114 -10.31 4.36 21.17
C ALA A 114 -10.09 3.42 22.36
N VAL A 115 -11.18 2.90 22.92
CA VAL A 115 -11.13 1.86 23.95
C VAL A 115 -11.06 0.51 23.23
N ARG A 116 -10.00 -0.26 23.51
CA ARG A 116 -9.77 -1.56 22.89
C ARG A 116 -10.05 -2.69 23.88
N SER A 117 -10.82 -3.68 23.44
CA SER A 117 -10.86 -5.02 24.05
C SER A 117 -10.22 -6.02 23.09
N ALA A 118 -9.45 -6.96 23.64
CA ALA A 118 -8.65 -7.90 22.88
C ALA A 118 -8.92 -9.34 23.31
N GLU A 119 -9.06 -10.22 22.33
CA GLU A 119 -9.18 -11.66 22.51
C GLU A 119 -8.44 -12.41 21.40
N LEU A 120 -8.41 -13.73 21.49
CA LEU A 120 -7.79 -14.60 20.49
C LEU A 120 -8.82 -15.52 19.87
N VAL A 121 -8.88 -15.51 18.53
CA VAL A 121 -9.72 -16.42 17.74
C VAL A 121 -8.86 -17.43 16.98
N THR A 122 -9.44 -18.56 16.60
CA THR A 122 -8.76 -19.53 15.74
C THR A 122 -8.92 -19.20 14.26
N GLY A 123 -8.06 -19.76 13.41
CA GLY A 123 -8.22 -19.63 11.96
C GLY A 123 -9.55 -20.18 11.43
N ARG A 124 -10.16 -21.13 12.14
CA ARG A 124 -11.50 -21.63 11.84
C ARG A 124 -12.57 -20.58 12.14
N ASP A 125 -12.45 -19.88 13.26
CA ASP A 125 -13.40 -18.83 13.68
C ASP A 125 -13.39 -17.65 12.70
N LEU A 126 -12.26 -17.35 12.03
CA LEU A 126 -12.20 -16.33 10.97
C LEU A 126 -13.12 -16.62 9.77
N THR A 127 -13.63 -17.84 9.63
CA THR A 127 -14.59 -18.22 8.57
C THR A 127 -16.04 -18.20 9.03
N ARG A 128 -16.28 -17.89 10.32
CA ARG A 128 -17.56 -17.96 11.01
C ARG A 128 -17.87 -16.60 11.62
N PRO A 129 -18.59 -15.71 10.90
CA PRO A 129 -18.89 -14.37 11.38
C PRO A 129 -19.45 -14.35 12.81
N GLU A 130 -20.28 -15.31 13.19
CA GLU A 130 -20.87 -15.43 14.52
C GLU A 130 -19.86 -15.66 15.66
N ALA A 131 -18.65 -16.13 15.35
CA ALA A 131 -17.58 -16.37 16.31
C ALA A 131 -16.66 -15.15 16.51
N LEU A 132 -16.92 -14.05 15.81
CA LEU A 132 -16.13 -12.83 15.87
C LEU A 132 -16.77 -11.80 16.81
N PRO A 133 -15.96 -10.96 17.50
CA PRO A 133 -16.46 -9.99 18.45
C PRO A 133 -17.54 -9.10 17.82
N ASP A 134 -18.57 -8.80 18.62
CA ASP A 134 -19.69 -8.02 18.14
C ASP A 134 -19.35 -6.53 18.03
N ALA A 135 -19.61 -5.97 16.86
CA ALA A 135 -19.29 -4.60 16.51
C ALA A 135 -20.11 -4.17 15.30
N ASP A 136 -20.30 -2.86 15.14
CA ASP A 136 -21.06 -2.29 14.03
C ASP A 136 -20.42 -2.60 12.68
N ILE A 137 -19.08 -2.58 12.63
CA ILE A 137 -18.29 -3.01 11.49
C ILE A 137 -17.32 -4.10 11.93
N VAL A 138 -17.33 -5.23 11.22
CA VAL A 138 -16.39 -6.33 11.42
C VAL A 138 -15.49 -6.46 10.21
N ILE A 139 -14.18 -6.52 10.45
CA ILE A 139 -13.15 -6.66 9.43
C ILE A 139 -12.34 -7.93 9.70
N VAL A 140 -12.32 -8.84 8.73
CA VAL A 140 -11.52 -10.06 8.81
C VAL A 140 -10.33 -9.98 7.86
N GLY A 141 -9.11 -9.97 8.41
CA GLY A 141 -7.88 -10.09 7.63
C GLY A 141 -7.50 -11.55 7.40
N THR A 142 -7.60 -12.03 6.15
CA THR A 142 -7.33 -13.43 5.79
C THR A 142 -6.85 -13.56 4.35
N SER A 143 -6.72 -14.78 3.80
CA SER A 143 -6.39 -14.98 2.39
C SER A 143 -7.56 -14.65 1.47
N ALA A 144 -7.27 -14.32 0.22
CA ALA A 144 -8.29 -14.05 -0.79
C ALA A 144 -9.29 -15.21 -0.95
N ALA A 145 -8.80 -16.46 -0.92
CA ALA A 145 -9.65 -17.65 -1.02
C ALA A 145 -10.62 -17.78 0.16
N ARG A 146 -10.20 -17.44 1.39
CA ARG A 146 -11.08 -17.46 2.57
C ARG A 146 -12.05 -16.30 2.57
N ALA A 147 -11.58 -15.09 2.28
CA ALA A 147 -12.42 -13.89 2.24
C ALA A 147 -13.58 -14.04 1.22
N ARG A 148 -13.34 -14.67 0.07
CA ARG A 148 -14.37 -14.91 -0.96
C ARG A 148 -15.42 -15.96 -0.57
N LYS A 149 -15.16 -16.78 0.45
CA LYS A 149 -16.12 -17.75 0.98
C LYS A 149 -17.03 -17.16 2.06
N LEU A 150 -16.68 -16.00 2.61
CA LEU A 150 -17.48 -15.31 3.62
C LEU A 150 -18.76 -14.70 3.01
N PRO A 151 -19.81 -14.46 3.82
CA PRO A 151 -21.07 -13.92 3.33
C PRO A 151 -20.92 -12.58 2.58
N SER A 152 -21.61 -12.45 1.45
CA SER A 152 -21.53 -11.29 0.56
C SER A 152 -22.47 -10.13 0.89
N THR A 153 -23.40 -10.35 1.82
CA THR A 153 -24.38 -9.35 2.24
C THR A 153 -23.69 -8.24 3.01
N ALA A 154 -24.10 -6.99 2.79
CA ALA A 154 -23.54 -5.76 3.40
C ALA A 154 -22.02 -5.81 3.60
N SER A 155 -21.30 -6.41 2.64
CA SER A 155 -19.87 -6.68 2.74
C SER A 155 -19.13 -6.38 1.45
N LEU A 156 -17.84 -6.15 1.61
CA LEU A 156 -16.87 -5.94 0.55
C LEU A 156 -15.63 -6.80 0.82
N ILE A 157 -15.00 -7.25 -0.27
CA ILE A 157 -13.68 -7.87 -0.22
C ILE A 157 -12.70 -6.82 -0.70
N VAL A 158 -11.75 -6.49 0.16
CA VAL A 158 -10.88 -5.34 0.03
C VAL A 158 -9.43 -5.85 0.07
N PRO A 159 -8.51 -5.41 -0.82
CA PRO A 159 -7.11 -5.78 -0.69
C PRO A 159 -6.53 -5.20 0.60
N MET A 160 -5.73 -5.98 1.33
CA MET A 160 -5.13 -5.47 2.57
C MET A 160 -4.18 -4.29 2.31
N ARG A 161 -3.47 -4.34 1.18
CA ARG A 161 -2.61 -3.27 0.67
C ARG A 161 -2.66 -3.26 -0.86
N VAL A 162 -2.36 -2.11 -1.44
CA VAL A 162 -2.15 -1.92 -2.88
C VAL A 162 -0.84 -1.20 -3.10
N HIS A 163 -0.09 -1.56 -4.14
CA HIS A 163 1.17 -0.91 -4.55
C HIS A 163 0.93 0.11 -5.66
N PHE A 164 1.89 1.04 -5.82
CA PHE A 164 1.89 2.07 -6.85
C PHE A 164 3.14 1.93 -7.68
N VAL A 165 2.97 1.44 -8.90
CA VAL A 165 4.08 1.11 -9.80
C VAL A 165 4.08 2.10 -10.96
N VAL A 166 5.25 2.65 -11.27
CA VAL A 166 5.49 3.39 -12.50
C VAL A 166 6.17 2.45 -13.48
N ASP A 167 5.61 2.29 -14.67
CA ASP A 167 6.26 1.59 -15.77
C ASP A 167 7.30 2.56 -16.40
N THR A 168 8.57 2.17 -16.40
CA THR A 168 9.74 2.99 -16.79
C THR A 168 10.51 2.40 -17.97
N ASP A 169 9.87 1.50 -18.71
CA ASP A 169 10.33 0.84 -19.94
C ASP A 169 10.46 1.78 -21.17
N VAL A 170 10.22 3.08 -20.97
CA VAL A 170 10.28 4.15 -21.97
C VAL A 170 11.10 5.33 -21.44
N ASP A 171 11.43 6.29 -22.29
CA ASP A 171 12.25 7.44 -21.89
C ASP A 171 11.61 8.30 -20.79
N ALA A 172 12.46 8.98 -19.99
CA ALA A 172 12.05 9.76 -18.83
C ALA A 172 11.02 10.86 -19.16
N GLU A 173 11.09 11.46 -20.36
CA GLU A 173 10.14 12.48 -20.78
C GLU A 173 8.75 11.86 -20.99
N THR A 174 8.68 10.73 -21.70
CA THR A 174 7.45 9.98 -21.93
C THR A 174 6.83 9.51 -20.60
N VAL A 175 7.63 9.00 -19.66
CA VAL A 175 7.12 8.63 -18.33
C VAL A 175 6.57 9.86 -17.59
N SER A 176 7.30 10.97 -17.60
CA SER A 176 6.88 12.21 -16.92
C SER A 176 5.57 12.79 -17.46
N ARG A 177 5.28 12.59 -18.75
CA ARG A 177 3.98 12.98 -19.35
C ARG A 177 2.78 12.24 -18.74
N ARG A 178 2.99 11.09 -18.08
CA ARG A 178 1.95 10.35 -17.34
C ARG A 178 1.60 10.99 -15.99
N PHE A 179 2.45 11.88 -15.47
CA PHE A 179 2.18 12.57 -14.20
C PHE A 179 0.96 13.49 -14.33
N SER A 180 0.44 13.99 -13.21
CA SER A 180 -0.59 15.01 -13.28
C SER A 180 -0.03 16.32 -13.84
N LYS A 181 -0.83 17.09 -14.58
CA LYS A 181 -0.43 18.40 -15.14
C LYS A 181 0.08 19.35 -14.05
N ARG A 182 -0.60 19.37 -12.89
CA ARG A 182 -0.23 20.18 -11.72
C ARG A 182 1.14 19.76 -11.17
N GLU A 183 1.35 18.46 -10.98
CA GLU A 183 2.63 17.93 -10.47
C GLU A 183 3.80 18.28 -11.39
N ARG A 184 3.67 18.05 -12.70
CA ARG A 184 4.69 18.48 -13.67
C ARG A 184 4.99 19.97 -13.61
N SER A 185 3.94 20.80 -13.55
CA SER A 185 4.10 22.24 -13.55
C SER A 185 4.81 22.72 -12.28
N GLN A 186 4.49 22.14 -11.13
CA GLN A 186 5.15 22.45 -9.86
C GLN A 186 6.62 22.04 -9.90
N HIS A 187 6.93 20.81 -10.33
CA HIS A 187 8.31 20.34 -10.40
C HIS A 187 9.18 21.18 -11.36
N ARG A 188 8.68 21.52 -12.55
CA ARG A 188 9.40 22.40 -13.48
C ARG A 188 9.63 23.81 -12.93
N ARG A 189 8.72 24.31 -12.10
CA ARG A 189 8.93 25.59 -11.41
C ARG A 189 10.08 25.45 -10.42
N SER A 190 10.03 24.43 -9.56
CA SER A 190 11.08 24.16 -8.58
C SER A 190 12.45 23.97 -9.23
N LEU A 191 12.56 23.23 -10.33
CA LEU A 191 13.84 23.05 -11.05
C LEU A 191 14.45 24.36 -11.60
N ARG A 192 13.65 25.41 -11.81
CA ARG A 192 14.17 26.72 -12.23
C ARG A 192 14.58 27.61 -11.07
N GLU A 193 14.02 27.35 -9.89
CA GLU A 193 14.22 28.16 -8.68
C GLU A 193 15.26 27.55 -7.74
N ARG A 194 15.65 26.28 -7.97
CA ARG A 194 16.43 25.47 -7.04
C ARG A 194 17.59 24.82 -7.76
N ASP A 195 18.74 24.81 -7.10
CA ASP A 195 19.94 24.10 -7.56
C ASP A 195 19.95 22.68 -6.99
N TRP A 196 19.11 21.81 -7.56
CA TRP A 196 19.03 20.41 -7.15
C TRP A 196 19.92 19.52 -7.99
N SER A 197 20.68 18.65 -7.34
CA SER A 197 21.40 17.55 -7.99
C SER A 197 21.04 16.21 -7.38
N TRP A 198 21.12 15.16 -8.21
CA TRP A 198 20.69 13.81 -7.87
C TRP A 198 21.75 12.81 -8.29
N GLU A 199 22.23 12.01 -7.34
CA GLU A 199 23.30 11.04 -7.57
C GLU A 199 23.04 9.71 -6.86
N VAL A 200 23.57 8.64 -7.43
CA VAL A 200 23.70 7.34 -6.73
C VAL A 200 24.92 7.43 -5.84
N CYS A 201 24.76 7.13 -4.56
CA CYS A 201 25.85 7.15 -3.60
C CYS A 201 26.08 5.75 -3.05
N GLU A 202 27.34 5.34 -3.07
CA GLU A 202 27.76 4.01 -2.64
C GLU A 202 28.49 4.01 -1.30
N ASP A 203 28.73 5.19 -0.72
CA ASP A 203 29.49 5.32 0.51
C ASP A 203 28.70 4.74 1.71
N PRO A 204 29.25 3.74 2.43
CA PRO A 204 28.66 3.24 3.66
C PRO A 204 28.49 4.32 4.74
N ALA A 205 29.34 5.35 4.78
CA ALA A 205 29.18 6.46 5.70
C ALA A 205 27.94 7.31 5.35
N TRP A 206 27.67 7.49 4.05
CA TRP A 206 26.41 8.10 3.63
C TRP A 206 25.19 7.26 3.98
N PHE A 207 25.26 5.92 3.90
CA PHE A 207 24.17 5.08 4.42
C PHE A 207 23.87 5.37 5.89
N ASP A 208 24.90 5.51 6.73
CA ASP A 208 24.73 5.79 8.15
C ASP A 208 24.09 7.15 8.37
N ALA A 209 24.61 8.18 7.71
CA ALA A 209 24.06 9.51 7.76
C ALA A 209 22.60 9.54 7.27
N PHE A 210 22.32 8.95 6.11
CA PHE A 210 20.98 8.84 5.54
C PHE A 210 20.00 8.17 6.51
N TYR A 211 20.39 7.04 7.13
CA TYR A 211 19.49 6.32 8.02
C TYR A 211 19.17 7.15 9.28
N ASP A 212 20.20 7.71 9.91
CA ASP A 212 20.09 8.35 11.22
C ASP A 212 19.54 9.78 11.15
N HIS A 213 19.93 10.53 10.12
CA HIS A 213 19.59 11.96 9.98
C HIS A 213 18.52 12.23 8.93
N TYR A 214 18.12 11.28 8.09
CA TYR A 214 17.13 11.55 7.04
C TYR A 214 15.92 10.65 7.17
N TYR A 215 16.12 9.34 7.02
CA TYR A 215 15.02 8.38 7.00
C TYR A 215 14.31 8.27 8.34
N ARG A 216 15.03 7.95 9.43
CA ARG A 216 14.41 7.73 10.74
C ARG A 216 13.72 9.00 11.26
N PRO A 217 14.32 10.20 11.23
CA PRO A 217 13.64 11.44 11.64
C PRO A 217 12.40 11.73 10.80
N THR A 218 12.46 11.51 9.48
CA THR A 218 11.30 11.66 8.60
C THR A 218 10.14 10.75 9.01
N MET A 219 10.43 9.48 9.35
CA MET A 219 9.40 8.52 9.77
C MET A 219 8.82 8.86 11.14
N LEU A 220 9.67 9.27 12.09
CA LEU A 220 9.24 9.72 13.40
C LEU A 220 8.36 10.97 13.31
N HIS A 221 8.73 11.95 12.48
CA HIS A 221 7.92 13.16 12.30
C HIS A 221 6.54 12.84 11.70
N ARG A 222 6.47 11.93 10.72
CA ARG A 222 5.21 11.58 10.03
C ARG A 222 4.28 10.68 10.80
N HIS A 223 4.84 9.76 11.58
CA HIS A 223 4.08 8.66 12.17
C HIS A 223 4.17 8.63 13.70
N GLY A 224 5.01 9.48 14.30
CA GLY A 224 5.23 9.52 15.74
C GLY A 224 5.59 8.14 16.28
N LYS A 225 4.95 7.75 17.39
CA LYS A 225 5.12 6.44 18.03
C LYS A 225 4.60 5.25 17.20
N ARG A 226 3.88 5.51 16.10
CA ARG A 226 3.33 4.50 15.18
C ARG A 226 4.26 4.26 13.98
N GLU A 227 5.49 4.78 14.01
CA GLU A 227 6.47 4.54 12.95
C GLU A 227 6.72 3.06 12.73
N ARG A 228 6.82 2.67 11.45
CA ARG A 228 7.08 1.29 11.03
C ARG A 228 8.32 1.32 10.17
N THR A 229 9.48 1.24 10.82
CA THR A 229 10.77 1.32 10.16
C THR A 229 11.45 -0.04 10.12
N GLU A 230 12.04 -0.40 8.98
CA GLU A 230 13.03 -1.48 8.96
C GLU A 230 14.25 -1.01 9.76
N ASN A 231 14.72 -1.82 10.70
CA ASN A 231 15.85 -1.44 11.54
C ASN A 231 17.15 -1.24 10.71
N LYS A 232 18.09 -0.47 11.28
CA LYS A 232 19.35 -0.11 10.60
C LYS A 232 20.17 -1.32 10.14
N PRO A 233 20.40 -2.36 10.97
CA PRO A 233 21.17 -3.53 10.53
C PRO A 233 20.51 -4.29 9.36
N THR A 234 19.19 -4.48 9.42
CA THR A 234 18.44 -5.13 8.32
C THR A 234 18.49 -4.28 7.07
N SER A 235 18.35 -2.96 7.20
CA SER A 235 18.46 -2.02 6.09
C SER A 235 19.84 -2.06 5.44
N TYR A 236 20.91 -2.13 6.23
CA TYR A 236 22.26 -2.28 5.68
C TYR A 236 22.42 -3.61 4.94
N GLU A 237 22.18 -4.73 5.64
CA GLU A 237 22.51 -6.07 5.14
C GLU A 237 21.57 -6.60 4.07
N CYS A 238 20.31 -6.15 4.04
CA CYS A 238 19.29 -6.64 3.12
C CYS A 238 18.89 -5.64 2.03
N LEU A 239 19.11 -4.33 2.25
CA LEU A 239 18.75 -3.30 1.28
C LEU A 239 19.99 -2.64 0.66
N PHE A 240 20.84 -2.03 1.47
CA PHE A 240 21.96 -1.22 0.98
C PHE A 240 22.96 -2.04 0.17
N ARG A 241 23.43 -3.17 0.71
CA ARG A 241 24.47 -3.97 0.07
C ARG A 241 24.12 -4.46 -1.33
N GLY A 242 22.84 -4.72 -1.62
CA GLY A 242 22.38 -5.16 -2.94
C GLY A 242 21.49 -4.15 -3.66
N GLY A 243 21.34 -2.94 -3.13
CA GLY A 243 20.35 -1.97 -3.58
C GLY A 243 20.98 -0.75 -4.26
N ARG A 244 20.22 0.35 -4.24
CA ARG A 244 20.67 1.67 -4.70
C ARG A 244 20.29 2.72 -3.67
N LEU A 245 21.32 3.38 -3.13
CA LEU A 245 21.15 4.55 -2.27
C LEU A 245 21.35 5.79 -3.12
N PHE A 246 20.43 6.73 -2.98
CA PHE A 246 20.42 7.98 -3.72
C PHE A 246 20.53 9.16 -2.77
N MET A 247 21.15 10.23 -3.26
CA MET A 247 21.30 11.50 -2.55
C MET A 247 20.70 12.62 -3.38
N LEU A 248 19.86 13.44 -2.73
CA LEU A 248 19.40 14.73 -3.24
C LEU A 248 20.20 15.82 -2.54
N ARG A 249 20.85 16.68 -3.33
CA ARG A 249 21.49 17.90 -2.84
C ARG A 249 20.73 19.15 -3.28
N GLU A 250 20.83 20.21 -2.49
CA GLU A 250 20.38 21.56 -2.82
C GLU A 250 21.53 22.53 -2.54
N GLY A 251 22.03 23.22 -3.58
CA GLY A 251 23.19 24.11 -3.44
C GLY A 251 24.45 23.38 -2.95
N GLY A 252 24.64 22.12 -3.37
CA GLY A 252 25.74 21.26 -2.94
C GLY A 252 25.53 20.53 -1.61
N GLU A 253 24.57 20.93 -0.78
CA GLU A 253 24.31 20.32 0.53
C GLU A 253 23.31 19.16 0.45
N PRO A 254 23.56 18.00 1.10
CA PRO A 254 22.58 16.91 1.13
C PRO A 254 21.32 17.32 1.91
N VAL A 255 20.16 17.22 1.26
CA VAL A 255 18.85 17.56 1.85
C VAL A 255 17.88 16.38 1.90
N GLY A 256 18.18 15.30 1.17
CA GLY A 256 17.32 14.13 1.11
C GLY A 256 17.97 12.91 0.46
N GLY A 257 17.25 11.79 0.48
CA GLY A 257 17.72 10.57 -0.15
C GLY A 257 16.68 9.46 -0.19
N ALA A 258 17.01 8.41 -0.91
CA ALA A 258 16.18 7.21 -1.03
C ALA A 258 17.05 5.96 -1.03
N LEU A 259 16.64 4.93 -0.30
CA LEU A 259 17.22 3.59 -0.42
C LEU A 259 16.22 2.68 -1.11
N CYS A 260 16.62 2.14 -2.26
CA CYS A 260 15.82 1.25 -3.06
C CYS A 260 16.39 -0.18 -3.06
N HIS A 261 15.50 -1.16 -3.04
CA HIS A 261 15.82 -2.54 -3.35
C HIS A 261 15.79 -2.73 -4.87
N TRP A 262 16.81 -3.38 -5.42
CA TRP A 262 16.87 -3.74 -6.83
C TRP A 262 16.62 -5.23 -7.00
N ASP A 263 15.62 -5.58 -7.81
CA ASP A 263 15.40 -6.96 -8.26
C ASP A 263 15.68 -7.11 -9.75
N PRO A 264 16.84 -7.66 -10.14
CA PRO A 264 17.20 -7.83 -11.55
C PRO A 264 16.34 -8.86 -12.28
N ARG A 265 15.63 -9.75 -11.58
CA ARG A 265 14.81 -10.79 -12.23
C ARG A 265 13.52 -10.22 -12.79
N SER A 266 12.96 -9.24 -12.09
CA SER A 266 11.71 -8.56 -12.46
C SER A 266 11.95 -7.17 -13.05
N GLY A 267 13.21 -6.74 -13.19
CA GLY A 267 13.55 -5.40 -13.63
C GLY A 267 13.01 -4.29 -12.73
N THR A 268 12.75 -4.60 -11.45
CA THR A 268 11.99 -3.71 -10.55
C THR A 268 12.89 -3.05 -9.52
N LEU A 269 12.86 -1.72 -9.48
CA LEU A 269 13.42 -0.91 -8.40
C LEU A 269 12.30 -0.59 -7.41
N THR A 270 12.41 -1.06 -6.17
CA THR A 270 11.41 -0.80 -5.11
C THR A 270 11.94 0.22 -4.12
N LEU A 271 11.25 1.35 -3.97
CA LEU A 271 11.57 2.38 -2.97
C LEU A 271 11.28 1.85 -1.56
N ARG A 272 12.31 1.62 -0.74
CA ARG A 272 12.17 1.03 0.61
C ARG A 272 12.21 2.06 1.71
N LEU A 273 13.19 2.95 1.65
CA LEU A 273 13.39 4.01 2.63
C LEU A 273 13.47 5.34 1.90
N LEU A 274 12.87 6.38 2.48
CA LEU A 274 12.83 7.72 1.91
C LEU A 274 12.85 8.74 3.05
N GLY A 275 13.72 9.74 2.95
CA GLY A 275 13.86 10.74 4.00
C GLY A 275 14.42 12.06 3.49
N VAL A 276 14.13 13.11 4.25
CA VAL A 276 14.75 14.44 4.15
C VAL A 276 15.47 14.75 5.46
N ARG A 277 16.45 15.65 5.41
CA ARG A 277 17.31 15.96 6.55
C ARG A 277 16.48 16.36 7.77
N ASP A 278 16.77 15.68 8.88
CA ASP A 278 16.15 15.75 10.19
C ASP A 278 14.60 15.67 10.19
N GLY A 279 14.00 15.19 9.09
CA GLY A 279 12.55 15.21 8.89
C GLY A 279 11.96 16.63 8.83
N ALA A 280 12.79 17.66 8.59
CA ALA A 280 12.41 19.06 8.73
C ALA A 280 11.34 19.51 7.72
N GLN A 281 10.37 20.30 8.21
CA GLN A 281 9.23 20.79 7.41
C GLN A 281 9.68 21.64 6.21
N GLU A 282 10.79 22.37 6.33
CA GLU A 282 11.34 23.20 5.24
C GLU A 282 11.59 22.41 3.94
N HIS A 283 11.97 21.13 4.03
CA HIS A 283 12.21 20.27 2.86
C HIS A 283 10.92 19.74 2.22
N TYR A 284 9.79 19.83 2.93
CA TYR A 284 8.47 19.58 2.37
C TYR A 284 7.97 20.82 1.64
N ASP A 285 8.16 21.98 2.27
CA ASP A 285 7.73 23.27 1.76
C ASP A 285 8.52 23.66 0.51
N SER A 286 9.84 23.39 0.49
CA SER A 286 10.70 23.57 -0.69
C SER A 286 10.37 22.61 -1.83
N GLY A 287 9.69 21.50 -1.52
CA GLY A 287 9.38 20.43 -2.47
C GLY A 287 10.49 19.39 -2.64
N ALA A 288 11.60 19.45 -1.90
CA ALA A 288 12.69 18.48 -1.96
C ALA A 288 12.20 17.03 -1.75
N PHE A 289 11.31 16.80 -0.78
CA PHE A 289 10.72 15.47 -0.56
C PHE A 289 10.01 14.93 -1.82
N LYS A 290 9.34 15.81 -2.57
CA LYS A 290 8.61 15.46 -3.80
C LYS A 290 9.58 15.26 -4.96
N ALA A 291 10.63 16.07 -5.04
CA ALA A 291 11.65 16.01 -6.08
C ALA A 291 12.31 14.63 -6.14
N ILE A 292 12.51 13.97 -4.99
CA ILE A 292 13.04 12.60 -4.93
C ILE A 292 12.24 11.63 -5.82
N TYR A 293 10.91 11.74 -5.86
CA TYR A 293 10.09 10.88 -6.73
C TYR A 293 10.30 11.16 -8.22
N HIS A 294 10.41 12.44 -8.61
CA HIS A 294 10.69 12.80 -10.00
C HIS A 294 12.05 12.30 -10.44
N PHE A 295 13.08 12.53 -9.61
CA PHE A 295 14.44 12.08 -9.90
C PHE A 295 14.57 10.56 -9.92
N LEU A 296 13.91 9.84 -9.01
CA LEU A 296 13.87 8.37 -9.05
C LEU A 296 13.22 7.84 -10.32
N VAL A 297 12.11 8.44 -10.77
CA VAL A 297 11.44 8.03 -12.01
C VAL A 297 12.33 8.29 -13.23
N GLY A 298 12.93 9.48 -13.30
CA GLY A 298 13.86 9.82 -14.38
C GLY A 298 15.06 8.87 -14.42
N TRP A 299 15.70 8.67 -13.26
CA TRP A 299 16.83 7.74 -13.13
C TRP A 299 16.45 6.31 -13.56
N ALA A 300 15.29 5.81 -13.11
CA ALA A 300 14.82 4.47 -13.47
C ALA A 300 14.65 4.32 -14.99
N ALA A 301 13.99 5.29 -15.63
CA ALA A 301 13.79 5.30 -17.08
C ALA A 301 15.12 5.38 -17.87
N ASP A 302 16.07 6.18 -17.40
CA ASP A 302 17.35 6.37 -18.08
C ASP A 302 18.30 5.17 -17.92
N ASN A 303 18.14 4.39 -16.84
CA ASN A 303 19.02 3.29 -16.45
C ASN A 303 18.41 1.90 -16.70
N GLY A 304 17.41 1.77 -17.58
CA GLY A 304 16.88 0.46 -18.00
C GLY A 304 16.18 -0.31 -16.87
N VAL A 305 15.57 0.40 -15.92
CA VAL A 305 14.64 -0.20 -14.96
C VAL A 305 13.27 -0.32 -15.63
N ASP A 306 12.67 -1.50 -15.60
CA ASP A 306 11.35 -1.73 -16.20
C ASP A 306 10.23 -1.13 -15.34
N HIS A 307 10.37 -1.26 -14.02
CA HIS A 307 9.35 -0.83 -13.06
C HIS A 307 9.95 -0.14 -11.83
N LEU A 308 9.36 0.99 -11.45
CA LEU A 308 9.63 1.64 -10.18
C LEU A 308 8.42 1.49 -9.24
N ASP A 309 8.56 0.69 -8.19
CA ASP A 309 7.53 0.45 -7.19
C ASP A 309 7.70 1.38 -5.98
N PHE A 310 6.77 2.32 -5.80
CA PHE A 310 6.73 3.22 -4.64
C PHE A 310 6.23 2.56 -3.37
N GLN A 311 6.00 1.25 -3.38
CA GLN A 311 5.34 0.46 -2.35
C GLN A 311 3.91 0.85 -2.07
N GLY A 312 3.27 0.01 -1.25
CA GLY A 312 1.86 0.14 -1.00
C GLY A 312 1.42 1.06 0.11
N THR A 313 0.13 1.34 0.08
CA THR A 313 -0.64 1.90 1.18
C THR A 313 -1.89 1.05 1.37
N GLU A 314 -2.64 1.33 2.42
CA GLU A 314 -3.99 0.83 2.61
C GLU A 314 -4.90 1.21 1.43
N PRO A 315 -5.96 0.44 1.16
CA PRO A 315 -6.81 0.62 -0.01
C PRO A 315 -7.79 1.80 0.11
N PHE A 316 -7.65 2.69 1.09
CA PHE A 316 -8.58 3.80 1.30
C PHE A 316 -8.19 5.01 0.44
N LEU A 317 -9.13 5.50 -0.36
CA LEU A 317 -8.92 6.66 -1.22
C LEU A 317 -8.76 7.93 -0.38
N SER A 318 -9.35 7.99 0.82
CA SER A 318 -9.20 9.12 1.74
C SER A 318 -7.76 9.30 2.29
N LYS A 319 -6.86 8.30 2.11
CA LYS A 319 -5.47 8.42 2.54
C LYS A 319 -4.69 9.41 1.67
N GLY A 320 -4.03 10.38 2.30
CA GLY A 320 -3.14 11.32 1.64
C GLY A 320 -2.03 10.65 0.83
N THR A 321 -1.47 9.53 1.33
CA THR A 321 -0.46 8.73 0.62
C THR A 321 -0.97 8.14 -0.68
N TYR A 322 -2.22 7.65 -0.71
CA TYR A 322 -2.88 7.20 -1.95
C TYR A 322 -3.02 8.37 -2.93
N GLN A 323 -3.60 9.47 -2.44
CA GLN A 323 -3.89 10.66 -3.24
C GLN A 323 -2.63 11.32 -3.81
N TRP A 324 -1.52 11.18 -3.09
CA TRP A 324 -0.19 11.65 -3.46
C TRP A 324 0.43 10.75 -4.53
N LYS A 325 0.60 9.45 -4.27
CA LYS A 325 1.31 8.53 -5.17
C LYS A 325 0.66 8.39 -6.55
N ARG A 326 -0.67 8.49 -6.64
CA ARG A 326 -1.38 8.45 -7.93
C ARG A 326 -1.01 9.60 -8.88
N ARG A 327 -0.45 10.71 -8.38
CA ARG A 327 -0.11 11.89 -9.20
C ARG A 327 1.10 11.66 -10.09
N PHE A 328 1.87 10.62 -9.83
CA PHE A 328 3.08 10.24 -10.56
C PHE A 328 2.79 9.25 -11.71
N GLY A 329 1.56 9.24 -12.23
CA GLY A 329 1.19 8.33 -13.33
C GLY A 329 1.27 6.84 -12.95
N THR A 330 1.24 6.54 -11.65
CA THR A 330 1.36 5.19 -11.13
C THR A 330 0.13 4.36 -11.45
N ARG A 331 0.36 3.09 -11.75
CA ARG A 331 -0.65 2.04 -11.79
C ARG A 331 -0.81 1.44 -10.40
N VAL A 332 -2.06 1.31 -9.96
CA VAL A 332 -2.41 0.62 -8.72
C VAL A 332 -2.46 -0.87 -8.98
N VAL A 333 -1.71 -1.64 -8.19
CA VAL A 333 -1.61 -3.10 -8.32
C VAL A 333 -1.74 -3.79 -6.98
N LEU A 334 -2.07 -5.08 -7.00
CA LEU A 334 -1.86 -5.91 -5.83
C LEU A 334 -0.35 -6.09 -5.58
N PRO A 335 0.12 -6.09 -4.33
CA PRO A 335 1.53 -6.29 -4.01
C PRO A 335 2.06 -7.60 -4.62
N PRO A 336 3.28 -7.64 -5.18
CA PRO A 336 3.84 -8.87 -5.76
C PRO A 336 4.27 -9.89 -4.69
N ASN A 337 4.43 -9.45 -3.45
CA ASN A 337 4.81 -10.29 -2.32
C ASN A 337 3.58 -10.95 -1.63
N HIS A 338 3.78 -11.49 -0.43
CA HIS A 338 2.73 -12.19 0.31
C HIS A 338 1.48 -11.34 0.62
N PHE A 339 1.54 -10.00 0.54
CA PHE A 339 0.35 -9.17 0.69
C PHE A 339 -0.60 -9.25 -0.51
N GLY A 340 -0.11 -9.65 -1.70
CA GLY A 340 -0.94 -9.81 -2.90
C GLY A 340 -2.09 -10.80 -2.73
N GLY A 341 -1.90 -11.82 -1.89
CA GLY A 341 -2.92 -12.81 -1.54
C GLY A 341 -3.78 -12.45 -0.32
N LYS A 342 -3.50 -11.35 0.38
CA LYS A 342 -4.21 -10.96 1.62
C LYS A 342 -5.41 -10.07 1.30
N ARG A 343 -6.53 -10.35 1.95
CA ARG A 343 -7.79 -9.60 1.85
C ARG A 343 -8.34 -9.25 3.21
N LEU A 344 -9.11 -8.19 3.21
CA LEU A 344 -10.00 -7.76 4.26
C LEU A 344 -11.42 -8.11 3.79
N TRP A 345 -12.15 -8.88 4.57
CA TRP A 345 -13.61 -8.96 4.43
C TRP A 345 -14.19 -7.94 5.40
N LEU A 346 -14.70 -6.83 4.86
CA LEU A 346 -15.34 -5.76 5.62
C LEU A 346 -16.84 -5.99 5.56
N ARG A 347 -17.48 -6.16 6.72
CA ARG A 347 -18.91 -6.38 6.87
C ARG A 347 -19.51 -5.35 7.80
N VAL A 348 -20.63 -4.78 7.40
CA VAL A 348 -21.47 -3.95 8.26
C VAL A 348 -22.53 -4.84 8.93
N ARG A 349 -22.59 -4.80 10.26
CA ARG A 349 -23.58 -5.55 11.06
C ARG A 349 -24.74 -4.67 11.48
N HIS A 350 -24.47 -3.44 11.88
CA HIS A 350 -25.48 -2.51 12.36
C HIS A 350 -25.56 -1.30 11.44
N ASP A 351 -26.79 -0.95 11.05
CA ASP A 351 -27.07 0.25 10.28
C ASP A 351 -27.36 1.40 11.25
N THR A 352 -26.34 2.21 11.54
CA THR A 352 -26.45 3.40 12.40
C THR A 352 -25.96 4.63 11.64
N PRO A 353 -26.40 5.85 12.01
CA PRO A 353 -25.89 7.08 11.40
C PRO A 353 -24.35 7.16 11.40
N ALA A 354 -23.70 6.81 12.52
CA ALA A 354 -22.25 6.84 12.65
C ALA A 354 -21.54 5.86 11.70
N VAL A 355 -22.13 4.68 11.44
CA VAL A 355 -21.62 3.74 10.42
C VAL A 355 -21.71 4.34 9.03
N ARG A 356 -22.86 4.95 8.69
CA ARG A 356 -23.08 5.58 7.38
C ARG A 356 -22.11 6.72 7.15
N ASP A 357 -21.94 7.61 8.12
CA ASP A 357 -20.96 8.69 8.09
C ASP A 357 -19.55 8.16 7.86
N PHE A 358 -19.16 7.11 8.60
CA PHE A 358 -17.85 6.50 8.46
C PHE A 358 -17.63 5.91 7.05
N LEU A 359 -18.60 5.21 6.48
CA LEU A 359 -18.48 4.61 5.15
C LEU A 359 -18.36 5.69 4.06
N VAL A 360 -19.19 6.73 4.10
CA VAL A 360 -19.16 7.84 3.13
C VAL A 360 -17.85 8.60 3.22
N ALA A 361 -17.34 8.86 4.42
CA ALA A 361 -16.09 9.57 4.65
C ALA A 361 -14.83 8.77 4.24
N ASN A 362 -14.96 7.46 3.97
CA ASN A 362 -13.82 6.57 3.71
C ASN A 362 -14.04 5.69 2.47
N PRO A 363 -14.14 6.31 1.28
CA PRO A 363 -14.18 5.55 0.03
C PRO A 363 -12.88 4.74 -0.14
N LEU A 364 -12.98 3.57 -0.78
CA LEU A 364 -11.92 2.56 -0.79
C LEU A 364 -11.87 1.77 -2.09
N LEU A 365 -10.79 1.01 -2.29
CA LEU A 365 -10.68 0.01 -3.35
C LEU A 365 -11.20 -1.33 -2.89
N ALA A 366 -12.00 -2.00 -3.71
CA ALA A 366 -12.52 -3.35 -3.46
C ALA A 366 -12.23 -4.26 -4.67
N GLU A 367 -12.31 -5.57 -4.46
CA GLU A 367 -12.35 -6.53 -5.57
C GLU A 367 -13.66 -6.38 -6.35
N SER A 368 -13.55 -6.36 -7.68
CA SER A 368 -14.72 -6.23 -8.53
C SER A 368 -15.65 -7.46 -8.47
N ARG A 369 -16.96 -7.22 -8.26
CA ARG A 369 -17.99 -8.27 -8.36
C ARG A 369 -18.13 -8.69 -9.83
N GLY A 370 -17.77 -9.94 -10.16
CA GLY A 370 -17.97 -10.55 -11.48
C GLY A 370 -16.70 -10.91 -12.25
N GLY A 371 -15.51 -10.50 -11.79
CA GLY A 371 -14.25 -10.97 -12.39
C GLY A 371 -13.92 -12.38 -11.86
N GLY A 372 -13.73 -13.35 -12.75
CA GLY A 372 -13.42 -14.76 -12.43
C GLY A 372 -12.10 -14.98 -11.65
N GLY A 373 -12.04 -14.53 -10.39
CA GLY A 373 -10.92 -14.73 -9.47
C GLY A 373 -9.71 -13.78 -9.64
N GLY A 374 -9.70 -12.94 -10.68
CA GLY A 374 -8.50 -12.23 -11.17
C GLY A 374 -8.01 -10.99 -10.39
N GLY A 375 -8.55 -10.67 -9.21
CA GLY A 375 -7.98 -9.59 -8.37
C GLY A 375 -8.11 -8.17 -8.93
N LYS A 376 -9.04 -7.95 -9.87
CA LYS A 376 -9.37 -6.65 -10.45
C LYS A 376 -9.92 -5.70 -9.39
N LEU A 377 -9.45 -4.45 -9.39
CA LEU A 377 -9.79 -3.45 -8.38
C LEU A 377 -10.82 -2.45 -8.92
N GLU A 378 -11.85 -2.17 -8.12
CA GLU A 378 -12.82 -1.10 -8.36
C GLU A 378 -12.77 -0.10 -7.20
N ALA A 379 -12.98 1.19 -7.51
CA ALA A 379 -13.16 2.21 -6.50
C ALA A 379 -14.61 2.24 -6.05
N VAL A 380 -14.83 2.21 -4.74
CA VAL A 380 -16.14 2.19 -4.10
C VAL A 380 -16.33 3.49 -3.33
N TYR A 381 -17.42 4.18 -3.66
CA TYR A 381 -17.91 5.34 -2.93
C TYR A 381 -19.32 5.03 -2.40
N PHE A 382 -19.55 5.32 -1.14
CA PHE A 382 -20.86 5.18 -0.52
C PHE A 382 -21.62 6.49 -0.58
N HIS A 383 -22.95 6.43 -0.64
CA HIS A 383 -23.84 7.57 -0.51
C HIS A 383 -25.23 7.14 -0.01
N ASP A 384 -26.01 8.10 0.45
CA ASP A 384 -27.46 8.01 0.62
C ASP A 384 -28.11 9.38 0.34
N ALA A 385 -29.38 9.56 0.67
CA ALA A 385 -30.11 10.81 0.45
C ALA A 385 -29.55 12.00 1.23
N GLU A 386 -28.90 11.77 2.38
CA GLU A 386 -28.35 12.80 3.27
C GLU A 386 -26.85 12.99 3.06
N ARG A 387 -26.15 11.94 2.63
CA ARG A 387 -24.68 11.88 2.58
C ARG A 387 -24.22 11.66 1.14
N PRO A 388 -23.80 12.72 0.43
CA PRO A 388 -23.31 12.58 -0.94
C PRO A 388 -21.98 11.81 -0.99
N ALA A 389 -21.74 11.10 -2.10
CA ALA A 389 -20.48 10.41 -2.32
C ALA A 389 -19.28 11.38 -2.33
N ARG A 390 -18.20 11.01 -1.61
CA ARG A 390 -16.93 11.77 -1.52
C ARG A 390 -16.07 11.67 -2.78
N LEU A 391 -16.57 12.17 -3.90
CA LEU A 391 -15.91 12.16 -5.22
C LEU A 391 -14.70 13.09 -5.32
N ASP A 392 -14.48 13.94 -4.31
CA ASP A 392 -13.27 14.76 -4.15
C ASP A 392 -12.01 13.89 -4.00
N TYR A 393 -12.14 12.67 -3.45
CA TYR A 393 -11.07 11.68 -3.46
C TYR A 393 -10.99 10.95 -4.79
N SER A 394 -10.21 11.49 -5.74
CA SER A 394 -10.10 10.86 -7.07
C SER A 394 -9.57 9.42 -7.02
N ALA A 395 -10.29 8.50 -7.67
CA ALA A 395 -9.86 7.13 -7.91
C ALA A 395 -9.06 6.95 -9.22
N LYS A 396 -8.92 8.01 -10.03
CA LYS A 396 -8.35 7.91 -11.38
C LYS A 396 -6.88 7.50 -11.32
N SER A 397 -6.62 6.24 -11.62
CA SER A 397 -5.30 5.65 -11.74
C SER A 397 -5.41 4.36 -12.57
N PRO A 398 -4.46 4.07 -13.48
CA PRO A 398 -4.39 2.77 -14.13
C PRO A 398 -4.45 1.63 -13.10
N GLY A 399 -5.09 0.52 -13.45
CA GLY A 399 -5.28 -0.62 -12.54
C GLY A 399 -6.51 -0.52 -11.64
N VAL A 400 -7.17 0.64 -11.55
CA VAL A 400 -8.54 0.77 -11.03
C VAL A 400 -9.51 0.74 -12.22
N GLU A 401 -10.26 -0.35 -12.36
CA GLU A 401 -11.02 -0.63 -13.58
C GLU A 401 -12.27 0.24 -13.72
N ARG A 402 -12.95 0.52 -12.61
CA ARG A 402 -14.19 1.28 -12.60
C ARG A 402 -14.42 1.97 -11.27
N VAL A 403 -15.32 2.94 -11.31
CA VAL A 403 -15.92 3.57 -10.13
C VAL A 403 -17.30 2.97 -9.91
N ARG A 404 -17.59 2.61 -8.66
CA ARG A 404 -18.87 2.09 -8.22
C ARG A 404 -19.42 2.99 -7.12
N LEU A 405 -20.61 3.53 -7.35
CA LEU A 405 -21.40 4.21 -6.34
C LEU A 405 -22.31 3.17 -5.66
N ILE A 406 -22.29 3.14 -4.33
CA ILE A 406 -23.09 2.23 -3.52
C ILE A 406 -24.06 3.06 -2.70
N ASP A 407 -25.34 2.94 -3.02
CA ASP A 407 -26.44 3.42 -2.19
C ASP A 407 -26.51 2.60 -0.88
N LEU A 408 -26.41 3.30 0.26
CA LEU A 408 -26.33 2.66 1.57
C LEU A 408 -27.65 1.99 1.97
N ASP A 409 -28.80 2.55 1.60
CA ASP A 409 -30.09 1.93 1.90
C ASP A 409 -30.20 0.56 1.22
N THR A 410 -29.76 0.48 -0.03
CA THR A 410 -29.72 -0.79 -0.77
C THR A 410 -28.66 -1.75 -0.22
N PHE A 411 -27.47 -1.24 0.09
CA PHE A 411 -26.34 -2.05 0.56
C PHE A 411 -26.59 -2.69 1.94
N LEU A 412 -27.21 -1.94 2.86
CA LEU A 412 -27.44 -2.35 4.23
C LEU A 412 -28.74 -3.16 4.40
N ARG A 413 -29.76 -2.94 3.54
CA ARG A 413 -31.01 -3.73 3.56
C ARG A 413 -30.92 -5.06 2.83
N ALA A 414 -29.88 -5.29 2.01
CA ALA A 414 -29.77 -6.51 1.21
C ALA A 414 -29.92 -7.75 2.11
N PRO A 415 -30.90 -8.64 1.88
CA PRO A 415 -31.04 -9.85 2.68
C PRO A 415 -29.81 -10.76 2.53
N SER A 416 -29.53 -11.56 3.56
CA SER A 416 -28.51 -12.62 3.53
C SER A 416 -28.82 -13.63 2.42
N SER A 417 -28.31 -13.43 1.21
CA SER A 417 -28.53 -14.38 0.11
C SER A 417 -27.64 -15.62 0.31
N ARG A 418 -28.11 -16.55 1.16
CA ARG A 418 -27.85 -18.02 1.20
C ARG A 418 -28.55 -18.54 2.46
N THR A 419 -29.63 -19.32 2.40
CA THR A 419 -29.68 -20.67 1.80
C THR A 419 -31.14 -20.99 1.45
N ALA A 420 -31.47 -21.14 0.15
CA ALA A 420 -32.62 -21.97 -0.19
C ALA A 420 -32.18 -23.41 0.12
N ALA A 421 -32.66 -23.96 1.23
CA ALA A 421 -32.59 -25.39 1.46
C ALA A 421 -33.27 -26.09 0.28
N PRO A 422 -32.70 -27.19 -0.26
CA PRO A 422 -33.45 -27.99 -1.22
C PRO A 422 -34.74 -28.42 -0.55
N ALA A 423 -35.87 -28.17 -1.21
CA ALA A 423 -37.17 -28.62 -0.73
C ALA A 423 -37.10 -30.14 -0.44
N PRO A 424 -37.64 -30.62 0.69
CA PRO A 424 -37.67 -32.04 0.97
C PRO A 424 -38.40 -32.74 -0.17
N ALA A 425 -37.77 -33.79 -0.72
CA ALA A 425 -38.39 -34.63 -1.74
C ALA A 425 -39.75 -35.14 -1.23
N PRO A 426 -40.80 -35.15 -2.06
CA PRO A 426 -42.10 -35.64 -1.65
C PRO A 426 -41.97 -37.11 -1.23
N ALA A 427 -42.44 -37.40 -0.02
CA ALA A 427 -42.48 -38.75 0.51
C ALA A 427 -43.28 -39.64 -0.45
N SER A 428 -42.62 -40.62 -1.06
CA SER A 428 -43.28 -41.67 -1.80
C SER A 428 -44.09 -42.51 -0.82
N SER A 429 -45.42 -42.37 -0.87
CA SER A 429 -46.33 -43.33 -0.28
C SER A 429 -46.14 -44.67 -0.98
N ARG A 430 -45.61 -45.65 -0.25
CA ARG A 430 -45.80 -47.06 -0.59
C ARG A 430 -46.90 -47.62 0.29
N ARG A 431 -47.84 -48.26 -0.39
CA ARG A 431 -48.92 -49.09 0.13
C ARG A 431 -48.39 -50.29 0.90
#